data_AF-A0A957I9L3-F1
#
_entry.id   AF-A0A957I9L3-F1
#
_cell.length_a   1.000
_cell.length_b   1.000
_cell.length_c   1.000
_cell.angle_alpha   90.00
_cell.angle_beta   90.00
_cell.angle_gamma   90.00
#
_symmetry.space_group_name_H-M   'P 1'
#
loop_
_entity.id
_entity.type
_entity.pdbx_description
1 polymer ?
#
loop_
_entity_poly.entity_id
_entity_poly.type
_entity_poly.pdbx_seq_one_letter_code
_entity_poly.pdbx_strand_id
1 'polypeptide(L)'
;LMGDNLRQVLISVTQRDGRKLTEAYQKLGFFLPGADLVRIAEAQDAVLERIWGRNLLDLSRPDPAELEELGQEFRDLLFDFPFQIPQDFIYLGRALGIVSGLVAQLDEQINPWYFIEKYGEALLASREGQKFGLETAWQLVRPYLNTPAQVQRLLTLAENGRLQVQSDRETLRQYERIEKRIGQLGWSILGAAGMLSGTLLYLNRKRKENEK
;
A
#
# COMPACT_ATOMS: atom_id res chain seq x y z
N LEU A 1 -21.26 2.37 4.54
CA LEU A 1 -20.58 3.66 4.33
C LEU A 1 -19.14 3.47 3.85
N MET A 2 -18.16 3.18 4.74
CA MET A 2 -16.75 3.00 4.31
C MET A 2 -16.56 1.85 3.31
N GLY A 3 -17.15 0.67 3.59
CA GLY A 3 -17.07 -0.49 2.69
C GLY A 3 -17.74 -0.29 1.33
N ASP A 4 -18.81 0.51 1.26
CA ASP A 4 -19.49 0.81 0.00
C ASP A 4 -18.67 1.78 -0.85
N ASN A 5 -18.05 2.78 -0.23
CA ASN A 5 -17.17 3.71 -0.94
C ASN A 5 -15.88 3.02 -1.42
N LEU A 6 -15.29 2.12 -0.62
CA LEU A 6 -14.15 1.30 -1.05
C LEU A 6 -14.53 0.35 -2.19
N ARG A 7 -15.74 -0.21 -2.17
CA ARG A 7 -16.28 -0.95 -3.31
C ARG A 7 -16.36 -0.07 -4.55
N GLN A 8 -16.87 1.16 -4.42
CA GLN A 8 -16.93 2.09 -5.55
C GLN A 8 -15.55 2.45 -6.09
N VAL A 9 -14.53 2.60 -5.23
CA VAL A 9 -13.14 2.78 -5.68
C VAL A 9 -12.72 1.62 -6.58
N LEU A 10 -12.87 0.37 -6.11
CA LEU A 10 -12.46 -0.80 -6.89
C LEU A 10 -13.24 -0.92 -8.21
N ILE A 11 -14.55 -0.69 -8.18
CA ILE A 11 -15.38 -0.66 -9.39
C ILE A 11 -14.91 0.42 -10.37
N SER A 12 -14.62 1.62 -9.87
CA SER A 12 -14.23 2.76 -10.71
C SER A 12 -12.86 2.55 -11.36
N VAL A 13 -11.90 2.00 -10.61
CA VAL A 13 -10.60 1.59 -11.16
C VAL A 13 -10.81 0.51 -12.22
N THR A 14 -11.63 -0.51 -11.95
CA THR A 14 -11.93 -1.60 -12.90
C THR A 14 -12.53 -1.08 -14.20
N GLN A 15 -13.43 -0.11 -14.11
CA GLN A 15 -14.07 0.52 -15.27
C GLN A 15 -13.19 1.60 -15.93
N ARG A 16 -12.04 1.93 -15.34
CA ARG A 16 -11.18 3.06 -15.72
C ARG A 16 -11.98 4.36 -15.84
N ASP A 17 -12.83 4.61 -14.85
CA ASP A 17 -13.73 5.76 -14.78
C ASP A 17 -13.21 6.74 -13.72
N GLY A 18 -12.35 7.68 -14.12
CA GLY A 18 -11.72 8.66 -13.23
C GLY A 18 -12.72 9.61 -12.59
N ARG A 19 -13.86 9.87 -13.24
CA ARG A 19 -14.95 10.66 -12.65
C ARG A 19 -15.59 9.93 -11.47
N LYS A 20 -16.00 8.67 -11.63
CA LYS A 20 -16.54 7.87 -10.52
C LYS A 20 -15.50 7.64 -9.43
N LEU A 21 -14.23 7.48 -9.80
CA LEU A 21 -13.14 7.34 -8.84
C LEU A 21 -12.99 8.62 -8.00
N THR A 22 -13.07 9.79 -8.63
CA THR A 22 -13.06 11.10 -7.96
C THR A 22 -14.24 11.25 -7.01
N GLU A 23 -15.45 10.90 -7.44
CA GLU A 23 -16.64 10.92 -6.55
C GLU A 23 -16.47 9.99 -5.34
N ALA A 24 -15.86 8.82 -5.53
CA ALA A 24 -15.59 7.88 -4.44
C ALA A 24 -14.55 8.45 -3.46
N TYR A 25 -13.46 9.03 -3.95
CA TYR A 25 -12.44 9.69 -3.12
C TYR A 25 -12.98 10.92 -2.38
N GLN A 26 -13.88 11.70 -2.99
CA GLN A 26 -14.55 12.80 -2.32
C GLN A 26 -15.36 12.29 -1.12
N LYS A 27 -16.16 11.23 -1.29
CA LYS A 27 -16.95 10.62 -0.21
C LYS A 27 -16.09 9.99 0.89
N LEU A 28 -14.83 9.67 0.57
CA LEU A 28 -13.83 9.14 1.50
C LEU A 28 -13.02 10.25 2.20
N GLY A 29 -13.23 11.52 1.82
CA GLY A 29 -12.61 12.67 2.48
C GLY A 29 -11.21 13.03 1.98
N PHE A 30 -10.85 12.63 0.76
CA PHE A 30 -9.52 12.91 0.19
C PHE A 30 -9.30 14.34 -0.29
N PHE A 31 -10.37 15.13 -0.44
CA PHE A 31 -10.28 16.47 -1.01
C PHE A 31 -10.64 17.54 0.01
N LEU A 32 -9.90 18.65 -0.04
CA LEU A 32 -10.20 19.84 0.73
C LEU A 32 -11.44 20.56 0.18
N PRO A 33 -12.15 21.36 0.99
CA PRO A 33 -13.26 22.18 0.49
C PRO A 33 -12.80 23.10 -0.64
N GLY A 34 -13.59 23.18 -1.72
CA GLY A 34 -13.28 24.02 -2.89
C GLY A 34 -12.39 23.36 -3.94
N ALA A 35 -12.03 22.08 -3.78
CA ALA A 35 -11.30 21.32 -4.80
C ALA A 35 -12.07 21.25 -6.14
N ASP A 36 -11.38 21.49 -7.26
CA ASP A 36 -11.94 21.32 -8.60
C ASP A 36 -11.99 19.83 -8.97
N LEU A 37 -13.15 19.21 -8.72
CA LEU A 37 -13.36 17.78 -8.98
C LEU A 37 -13.34 17.44 -10.47
N VAL A 38 -13.65 18.38 -11.36
CA VAL A 38 -13.62 18.13 -12.80
C VAL A 38 -12.17 18.01 -13.24
N ARG A 39 -11.33 18.98 -12.84
CA ARG A 39 -9.90 18.94 -13.13
C ARG A 39 -9.20 17.74 -12.49
N ILE A 40 -9.59 17.36 -11.27
CA ILE A 40 -9.08 16.16 -10.61
C ILE A 40 -9.49 14.88 -11.36
N ALA A 41 -10.72 14.82 -11.88
CA ALA A 41 -11.17 13.66 -12.67
C ALA A 41 -10.37 13.51 -13.97
N GLU A 42 -10.07 14.60 -14.68
CA GLU A 42 -9.18 14.60 -15.85
C GLU A 42 -7.80 14.02 -15.51
N ALA A 43 -7.23 14.43 -14.38
CA ALA A 43 -5.95 13.91 -13.90
C ALA A 43 -6.02 12.41 -13.57
N GLN A 44 -7.12 11.96 -12.95
CA GLN A 44 -7.32 10.54 -12.65
C GLN A 44 -7.48 9.70 -13.92
N ASP A 45 -8.19 10.19 -14.93
CA ASP A 45 -8.32 9.49 -16.22
C ASP A 45 -6.94 9.33 -16.88
N ALA A 46 -6.15 10.41 -16.95
CA ALA A 46 -4.80 10.37 -17.50
C ALA A 46 -3.87 9.40 -16.72
N VAL A 47 -3.94 9.41 -15.39
CA VAL A 47 -3.17 8.48 -14.55
C VAL A 47 -3.61 7.05 -14.79
N LEU A 48 -4.91 6.76 -14.78
CA LEU A 48 -5.45 5.41 -15.00
C LEU A 48 -5.04 4.87 -16.37
N GLU A 49 -5.10 5.69 -17.42
CA GLU A 49 -4.69 5.31 -18.77
C GLU A 49 -3.20 4.96 -18.83
N ARG A 50 -2.33 5.77 -18.20
CA ARG A 50 -0.89 5.55 -18.21
C ARG A 50 -0.47 4.31 -17.42
N ILE A 51 -1.09 4.06 -16.25
CA ILE A 51 -0.66 2.97 -15.36
C ILE A 51 -1.25 1.61 -15.74
N TRP A 52 -2.37 1.59 -16.46
CA TRP A 52 -3.09 0.33 -16.73
C TRP A 52 -2.24 -0.64 -17.56
N GLY A 53 -2.26 -1.92 -17.17
CA GLY A 53 -1.57 -2.99 -17.89
C GLY A 53 -0.07 -3.11 -17.59
N ARG A 54 0.50 -2.20 -16.78
CA ARG A 54 1.90 -2.29 -16.31
C ARG A 54 2.09 -3.36 -15.23
N ASN A 55 3.27 -3.95 -15.15
CA ASN A 55 3.57 -4.90 -14.07
C ASN A 55 3.82 -4.15 -12.73
N LEU A 56 3.86 -4.89 -11.61
CA LEU A 56 4.02 -4.30 -10.28
C LEU A 56 5.38 -3.60 -10.08
N LEU A 57 6.44 -4.06 -10.76
CA LEU A 57 7.77 -3.47 -10.69
C LEU A 57 7.83 -2.10 -11.39
N ASP A 58 7.23 -1.97 -12.57
CA ASP A 58 7.14 -0.73 -13.34
C ASP A 58 6.34 0.33 -12.57
N LEU A 59 5.26 -0.08 -11.89
CA LEU A 59 4.50 0.81 -11.01
C LEU A 59 5.30 1.26 -9.78
N SER A 60 6.20 0.41 -9.29
CA SER A 60 7.08 0.71 -8.15
C SER A 60 8.28 1.57 -8.54
N ARG A 61 8.64 1.60 -9.83
CA ARG A 61 9.77 2.35 -10.40
C ARG A 61 9.33 3.05 -11.70
N PRO A 62 8.46 4.06 -11.61
CA PRO A 62 8.00 4.80 -12.77
C PRO A 62 9.15 5.52 -13.49
N ASP A 63 9.03 5.69 -14.81
CA ASP A 63 9.99 6.42 -15.62
C ASP A 63 10.00 7.91 -15.22
N PRO A 64 11.16 8.49 -14.88
CA PRO A 64 11.28 9.91 -14.58
C PRO A 64 10.72 10.84 -15.66
N ALA A 65 10.83 10.50 -16.94
CA ALA A 65 10.34 11.32 -18.04
C ALA A 65 8.80 11.38 -18.03
N GLU A 66 8.13 10.26 -17.77
CA GLU A 66 6.67 10.20 -17.67
C GLU A 66 6.14 10.97 -16.45
N LEU A 67 6.88 10.89 -15.32
CA LEU A 67 6.55 11.66 -14.13
C LEU A 67 6.69 13.16 -14.37
N GLU A 68 7.73 13.57 -15.09
CA GLU A 68 7.93 14.97 -15.46
C GLU A 68 6.78 15.46 -16.34
N GLU A 69 6.44 14.71 -17.39
CA GLU A 69 5.34 15.06 -18.29
C GLU A 69 4.01 15.19 -17.54
N LEU A 70 3.68 14.21 -16.69
CA LEU A 70 2.47 14.25 -15.86
C LEU A 70 2.48 15.45 -14.89
N GLY A 71 3.63 15.73 -14.28
CA GLY A 71 3.81 16.85 -13.38
C GLY A 71 3.73 18.21 -14.08
N GLN A 72 4.10 18.28 -15.36
CA GLN A 72 3.93 19.48 -16.17
C GLN A 72 2.47 19.67 -16.60
N GLU A 73 1.77 18.59 -16.95
CA GLU A 73 0.37 18.57 -17.39
C GLU A 73 -0.61 18.96 -16.26
N PHE A 74 -0.38 18.44 -15.04
CA PHE A 74 -1.24 18.66 -13.87
C PHE A 74 -0.57 19.55 -12.81
N ARG A 75 0.28 20.45 -13.27
CA ARG A 75 1.06 21.37 -12.43
C ARG A 75 0.17 22.25 -11.56
N ASP A 76 -0.97 22.66 -12.07
CA ASP A 76 -2.01 23.41 -11.37
C ASP A 76 -2.48 22.66 -10.11
N LEU A 77 -2.83 21.37 -10.24
CA LEU A 77 -3.23 20.54 -9.11
C LEU A 77 -2.10 20.30 -8.10
N LEU A 78 -0.85 20.20 -8.58
CA LEU A 78 0.32 20.06 -7.71
C LEU A 78 0.64 21.34 -6.94
N PHE A 79 0.40 22.52 -7.53
CA PHE A 79 0.58 23.81 -6.87
C PHE A 79 -0.51 24.11 -5.84
N ASP A 80 -1.78 23.92 -6.22
CA ASP A 80 -2.90 24.18 -5.31
C ASP A 80 -3.03 23.10 -4.24
N PHE A 81 -2.52 21.90 -4.54
CA PHE A 81 -2.49 20.72 -3.67
C PHE A 81 -3.79 20.51 -2.87
N PRO A 82 -4.96 20.34 -3.53
CA PRO A 82 -6.27 20.28 -2.86
C PRO A 82 -6.56 18.94 -2.17
N PHE A 83 -5.52 18.21 -1.74
CA PHE A 83 -5.59 16.83 -1.28
C PHE A 83 -5.26 16.69 0.21
N GLN A 84 -5.86 15.70 0.84
CA GLN A 84 -5.51 15.20 2.16
C GLN A 84 -5.66 13.68 2.20
N ILE A 85 -4.89 13.00 3.04
CA ILE A 85 -4.97 11.54 3.17
C ILE A 85 -5.55 11.20 4.54
N PRO A 86 -6.76 10.60 4.59
CA PRO A 86 -7.32 10.15 5.86
C PRO A 86 -6.43 9.07 6.50
N GLN A 87 -6.36 9.05 7.83
CA GLN A 87 -5.47 8.16 8.59
C GLN A 87 -5.64 6.67 8.25
N ASP A 88 -6.88 6.20 8.05
CA ASP A 88 -7.16 4.81 7.68
C ASP A 88 -6.48 4.41 6.36
N PHE A 89 -6.37 5.35 5.42
CA PHE A 89 -5.72 5.12 4.13
C PHE A 89 -4.19 5.15 4.22
N ILE A 90 -3.62 5.85 5.21
CA ILE A 90 -2.19 5.75 5.52
C ILE A 90 -1.86 4.32 5.99
N TYR A 91 -2.67 3.76 6.89
CA TYR A 91 -2.49 2.38 7.34
C TYR A 91 -2.74 1.36 6.23
N LEU A 92 -3.78 1.56 5.43
CA LEU A 92 -4.09 0.71 4.28
C LEU A 92 -2.95 0.72 3.25
N GLY A 93 -2.46 1.90 2.88
CA GLY A 93 -1.34 2.05 1.95
C GLY A 93 -0.08 1.35 2.45
N ARG A 94 0.23 1.45 3.75
CA ARG A 94 1.35 0.73 4.36
C ARG A 94 1.17 -0.79 4.31
N ALA A 95 -0.02 -1.29 4.64
CA ALA A 95 -0.31 -2.72 4.58
C ALA A 95 -0.18 -3.25 3.15
N LEU A 96 -0.77 -2.54 2.18
CA LEU A 96 -0.67 -2.87 0.76
C LEU A 96 0.77 -2.81 0.24
N GLY A 97 1.55 -1.81 0.65
CA GLY A 97 2.95 -1.67 0.26
C GLY A 97 3.81 -2.84 0.78
N ILE A 98 3.61 -3.26 2.03
CA ILE A 98 4.33 -4.43 2.58
C ILE A 98 3.95 -5.70 1.83
N VAL A 99 2.65 -5.93 1.60
CA VAL A 99 2.18 -7.11 0.85
C VAL A 99 2.73 -7.09 -0.57
N SER A 100 2.64 -5.96 -1.26
CA SER A 100 3.12 -5.79 -2.63
C SER A 100 4.64 -6.02 -2.71
N GLY A 101 5.42 -5.50 -1.76
CA GLY A 101 6.86 -5.71 -1.72
C GLY A 101 7.29 -7.15 -1.41
N LEU A 102 6.49 -7.89 -0.64
CA LEU A 102 6.69 -9.33 -0.41
C LEU A 102 6.34 -10.15 -1.66
N VAL A 103 5.22 -9.83 -2.30
CA VAL A 103 4.74 -10.55 -3.48
C VAL A 103 5.64 -10.29 -4.69
N ALA A 104 6.08 -9.05 -4.90
CA ALA A 104 7.01 -8.69 -5.99
C ALA A 104 8.38 -9.40 -5.87
N GLN A 105 8.82 -9.74 -4.65
CA GLN A 105 10.04 -10.54 -4.44
C GLN A 105 9.84 -12.03 -4.75
N LEU A 106 8.60 -12.53 -4.69
CA LEU A 106 8.28 -13.92 -5.00
C LEU A 106 8.02 -14.12 -6.50
N ASP A 107 7.36 -13.16 -7.13
CA ASP A 107 7.03 -13.16 -8.56
C ASP A 107 7.19 -11.75 -9.14
N GLU A 108 8.32 -11.52 -9.80
CA GLU A 108 8.68 -10.25 -10.43
C GLU A 108 7.76 -9.88 -11.60
N GLN A 109 7.11 -10.87 -12.22
CA GLN A 109 6.24 -10.68 -13.39
C GLN A 109 4.77 -10.59 -13.01
N ILE A 110 4.45 -10.53 -11.71
CA ILE A 110 3.08 -10.48 -11.25
C ILE A 110 2.35 -9.26 -11.82
N ASN A 111 1.22 -9.52 -12.48
CA ASN A 111 0.34 -8.51 -13.01
C ASN A 111 -0.75 -8.17 -11.96
N PRO A 112 -0.70 -7.01 -11.27
CA PRO A 112 -1.68 -6.65 -10.27
C PRO A 112 -3.08 -6.39 -10.87
N TRP A 113 -3.15 -6.00 -12.15
CA TRP A 113 -4.40 -5.68 -12.84
C TRP A 113 -5.29 -6.90 -13.01
N TYR A 114 -4.71 -8.09 -13.21
CA TYR A 114 -5.48 -9.34 -13.26
C TYR A 114 -6.37 -9.52 -12.03
N PHE A 115 -5.83 -9.21 -10.84
CA PHE A 115 -6.59 -9.32 -9.59
C PHE A 115 -7.64 -8.20 -9.49
N ILE A 116 -7.30 -6.97 -9.86
CA ILE A 116 -8.23 -5.84 -9.89
C ILE A 116 -9.42 -6.16 -10.79
N GLU A 117 -9.18 -6.63 -12.02
CA GLU A 117 -10.22 -7.04 -12.96
C GLU A 117 -11.08 -8.18 -12.38
N LYS A 118 -10.44 -9.26 -11.91
CA LYS A 118 -11.14 -10.43 -11.35
C LYS A 118 -12.08 -10.06 -10.20
N TYR A 119 -11.61 -9.25 -9.25
CA TYR A 119 -12.43 -8.85 -8.10
C TYR A 119 -13.41 -7.72 -8.43
N GLY A 120 -13.03 -6.81 -9.33
CA GLY A 120 -13.88 -5.75 -9.83
C GLY A 120 -15.09 -6.28 -10.61
N GLU A 121 -14.88 -7.24 -11.51
CA GLU A 121 -15.94 -7.94 -12.24
C GLU A 121 -16.88 -8.69 -11.30
N ALA A 122 -16.33 -9.38 -10.29
CA ALA A 122 -17.16 -10.02 -9.27
C ALA A 122 -18.04 -9.01 -8.52
N LEU A 123 -17.53 -7.82 -8.22
CA LEU A 123 -18.28 -6.74 -7.58
C LEU A 123 -19.33 -6.11 -8.50
N LEU A 124 -19.03 -6.01 -9.79
CA LEU A 124 -19.96 -5.54 -10.82
C LEU A 124 -21.11 -6.53 -11.02
N ALA A 125 -20.81 -7.83 -11.07
CA ALA A 125 -21.80 -8.90 -11.14
C ALA A 125 -22.69 -8.97 -9.88
N SER A 126 -22.14 -8.58 -8.73
CA SER A 126 -22.87 -8.51 -7.45
C SER A 126 -23.87 -7.34 -7.36
N ARG A 127 -24.15 -6.63 -8.46
CA ARG A 127 -25.12 -5.51 -8.51
C ARG A 127 -26.56 -5.94 -8.20
N GLU A 128 -26.89 -7.23 -8.26
CA GLU A 128 -28.20 -7.75 -7.82
C GLU A 128 -28.12 -8.33 -6.41
N GLY A 129 -28.54 -7.54 -5.42
CA GLY A 129 -29.10 -8.02 -4.15
C GLY A 129 -28.16 -8.65 -3.12
N GLN A 130 -26.93 -9.04 -3.46
CA GLN A 130 -26.04 -9.69 -2.49
C GLN A 130 -25.08 -8.67 -1.87
N LYS A 131 -25.40 -8.26 -0.63
CA LYS A 131 -24.42 -7.62 0.25
C LYS A 131 -23.17 -8.49 0.21
N PHE A 132 -22.01 -7.90 -0.09
CA PHE A 132 -20.71 -8.55 0.09
C PHE A 132 -20.58 -8.80 1.60
N GLY A 133 -21.09 -9.95 2.02
CA GLY A 133 -21.09 -10.37 3.41
C GLY A 133 -19.72 -10.95 3.75
N LEU A 134 -19.47 -11.08 5.06
CA LEU A 134 -18.36 -11.88 5.58
C LEU A 134 -18.29 -13.25 4.89
N GLU A 135 -19.43 -13.87 4.58
CA GLU A 135 -19.54 -15.13 3.86
C GLU A 135 -18.87 -15.14 2.47
N THR A 136 -19.09 -14.12 1.64
CA THR A 136 -18.48 -14.01 0.30
C THR A 136 -16.97 -13.76 0.43
N ALA A 137 -16.57 -12.90 1.36
CA ALA A 137 -15.16 -12.66 1.66
C ALA A 137 -14.48 -13.96 2.16
N TRP A 138 -15.15 -14.74 3.00
CA TRP A 138 -14.68 -16.03 3.48
C TRP A 138 -14.52 -17.05 2.36
N GLN A 139 -15.49 -17.14 1.44
CA GLN A 139 -15.41 -18.04 0.30
C GLN A 139 -14.28 -17.68 -0.68
N LEU A 140 -13.96 -16.39 -0.83
CA LEU A 140 -12.84 -15.93 -1.67
C LEU A 140 -11.47 -16.25 -1.07
N VAL A 141 -11.35 -16.21 0.26
CA VAL A 141 -10.09 -16.39 0.98
C VAL A 141 -9.84 -17.87 1.32
N ARG A 142 -10.91 -18.68 1.50
CA ARG A 142 -10.85 -20.12 1.83
C ARG A 142 -9.90 -20.95 0.93
N PRO A 143 -9.85 -20.79 -0.41
CA PRO A 143 -8.97 -21.59 -1.27
C PRO A 143 -7.47 -21.34 -0.99
N TYR A 144 -7.13 -20.11 -0.58
CA TYR A 144 -5.75 -19.67 -0.32
C TYR A 144 -5.31 -19.94 1.13
N LEU A 145 -6.25 -20.09 2.06
CA LEU A 145 -5.98 -20.44 3.47
C LEU A 145 -5.69 -21.93 3.69
N ASN A 146 -5.86 -22.78 2.68
CA ASN A 146 -5.68 -24.22 2.81
C ASN A 146 -4.21 -24.67 2.95
N THR A 147 -3.23 -23.76 2.87
CA THR A 147 -1.79 -24.09 2.96
C THR A 147 -0.97 -22.94 3.55
N PRO A 148 -1.17 -22.61 4.85
CA PRO A 148 -0.10 -22.92 5.80
C PRO A 148 -0.63 -23.43 7.14
N ALA A 149 0.07 -24.39 7.76
CA ALA A 149 -0.28 -24.99 9.06
C ALA A 149 -0.45 -23.97 10.22
N GLN A 150 -0.03 -22.71 10.04
CA GLN A 150 -0.24 -21.64 11.01
C GLN A 150 -1.67 -21.08 10.99
N VAL A 151 -2.32 -20.99 9.83
CA VAL A 151 -3.70 -20.47 9.70
C VAL A 151 -4.69 -21.44 10.34
N GLN A 152 -4.48 -22.74 10.14
CA GLN A 152 -5.32 -23.77 10.76
C GLN A 152 -5.28 -23.68 12.29
N ARG A 153 -4.10 -23.45 12.90
CA ARG A 153 -4.00 -23.27 14.36
C ARG A 153 -4.81 -22.07 14.86
N LEU A 154 -4.78 -20.96 14.13
CA LEU A 154 -5.54 -19.75 14.49
C LEU A 154 -7.05 -19.97 14.35
N LEU A 155 -7.49 -20.65 13.29
CA LEU A 155 -8.89 -21.02 13.09
C LEU A 155 -9.37 -21.98 14.19
N THR A 156 -8.59 -23.02 14.49
CA THR A 156 -8.93 -23.98 15.56
C THR A 156 -8.97 -23.32 16.94
N LEU A 157 -8.13 -22.31 17.20
CA LEU A 157 -8.19 -21.53 18.45
C LEU A 157 -9.44 -20.64 18.52
N ALA A 158 -9.90 -20.11 17.38
CA ALA A 158 -11.12 -19.31 17.28
C ALA A 158 -12.40 -20.17 17.36
N GLU A 159 -12.46 -21.27 16.62
CA GLU A 159 -13.59 -22.22 16.58
C GLU A 159 -13.87 -22.85 17.93
N ASN A 160 -12.84 -23.09 18.74
CA ASN A 160 -13.00 -23.63 20.08
C ASN A 160 -13.56 -22.61 21.10
N GLY A 161 -13.99 -21.42 20.67
CA GLY A 161 -14.52 -20.37 21.55
C GLY A 161 -13.49 -19.84 22.55
N ARG A 162 -12.20 -20.15 22.33
CA ARG A 162 -11.08 -19.83 23.22
C ARG A 162 -10.28 -18.61 22.77
N LEU A 163 -10.84 -17.79 21.89
CA LEU A 163 -10.50 -16.37 21.85
C LEU A 163 -11.07 -15.67 23.10
N GLN A 164 -10.71 -16.16 24.29
CA GLN A 164 -10.44 -15.23 25.36
C GLN A 164 -9.26 -14.42 24.85
N VAL A 165 -9.56 -13.21 24.39
CA VAL A 165 -8.62 -12.11 24.56
C VAL A 165 -8.39 -12.05 26.07
N GLN A 166 -7.46 -12.87 26.56
CA GLN A 166 -6.72 -12.52 27.75
C GLN A 166 -6.06 -11.21 27.38
N SER A 167 -6.79 -10.12 27.69
CA SER A 167 -6.22 -8.82 27.98
C SER A 167 -5.36 -9.01 29.22
N ASP A 168 -4.27 -9.75 29.04
CA ASP A 168 -3.25 -9.82 30.04
C ASP A 168 -2.63 -8.44 30.02
N ARG A 169 -2.82 -7.71 31.12
CA ARG A 169 -2.20 -6.39 31.34
C ARG A 169 -0.67 -6.47 31.31
N GLU A 170 -0.09 -7.66 31.15
CA GLU A 170 1.34 -7.89 30.90
C GLU A 170 1.78 -7.60 29.45
N THR A 171 0.90 -7.68 28.44
CA THR A 171 1.29 -7.48 27.04
C THR A 171 1.60 -6.01 26.71
N LEU A 172 1.08 -5.06 27.50
CA LEU A 172 1.45 -3.64 27.39
C LEU A 172 2.92 -3.37 27.77
N ARG A 173 3.56 -4.23 28.57
CA ARG A 173 4.98 -4.12 28.91
C ARG A 173 5.90 -4.80 27.89
N GLN A 174 5.35 -5.58 26.95
CA GLN A 174 6.12 -6.20 25.87
C GLN A 174 6.29 -5.29 24.64
N TYR A 175 5.41 -4.30 24.45
CA TYR A 175 5.55 -3.32 23.37
C TYR A 175 6.77 -2.39 23.55
N GLU A 176 7.11 -1.97 24.78
CA GLU A 176 8.31 -1.15 25.03
C GLU A 176 9.64 -1.89 24.76
N ARG A 177 9.64 -3.24 24.82
CA ARG A 177 10.84 -4.04 24.54
C ARG A 177 11.07 -4.29 23.06
N ILE A 178 10.02 -4.26 22.24
CA ILE A 178 10.12 -4.33 20.77
C ILE A 178 10.56 -2.97 20.22
N GLU A 179 10.03 -1.87 20.76
CA GLU A 179 10.39 -0.51 20.35
C GLU A 179 11.89 -0.20 20.64
N LYS A 180 12.43 -0.65 21.78
CA LYS A 180 13.86 -0.52 22.09
C LYS A 180 14.79 -1.34 21.17
N ARG A 181 14.31 -2.45 20.58
CA ARG A 181 15.12 -3.23 19.62
C ARG A 181 15.14 -2.60 18.23
N ILE A 182 14.07 -1.90 17.84
CA ILE A 182 14.02 -1.15 16.58
C ILE A 182 14.95 0.08 16.63
N GLY A 183 15.01 0.77 17.77
CA GLY A 183 15.98 1.86 17.98
C GLY A 183 17.45 1.38 17.90
N GLN A 184 17.77 0.21 18.47
CA GLN A 184 19.13 -0.35 18.45
C GLN A 184 19.61 -0.74 17.04
N LEU A 185 18.70 -1.14 16.15
CA LEU A 185 19.03 -1.41 14.73
C LEU A 185 19.42 -0.13 13.97
N GLY A 186 18.80 1.01 14.29
CA GLY A 186 19.19 2.30 13.71
C GLY A 186 20.62 2.70 14.11
N TRP A 187 20.96 2.53 15.39
CA TRP A 187 22.30 2.85 15.90
C TRP A 187 23.37 1.88 15.39
N SER A 188 23.06 0.60 15.18
CA SER A 188 24.02 -0.36 14.61
C SER A 188 24.33 -0.05 13.14
N ILE A 189 23.33 0.37 12.36
CA ILE A 189 23.51 0.80 10.97
C ILE A 189 24.34 2.09 10.90
N LEU A 190 24.01 3.09 11.72
CA LEU A 190 24.80 4.33 11.79
C LEU A 190 26.24 4.09 12.26
N GLY A 191 26.43 3.20 13.23
CA GLY A 191 27.76 2.79 13.69
C GLY A 191 28.56 2.08 12.60
N ALA A 192 27.96 1.14 11.87
CA ALA A 192 28.60 0.45 10.76
C ALA A 192 28.97 1.41 9.61
N ALA A 193 28.06 2.32 9.25
CA ALA A 193 28.32 3.34 8.25
C ALA A 193 29.46 4.29 8.66
N GLY A 194 29.47 4.75 9.92
CA GLY A 194 30.54 5.57 10.47
C GLY A 194 31.89 4.86 10.50
N MET A 195 31.91 3.57 10.86
CA MET A 195 33.12 2.76 10.90
C MET A 195 33.70 2.53 9.50
N LEU A 196 32.85 2.27 8.49
CA LEU A 196 33.27 2.20 7.09
C LEU A 196 33.80 3.55 6.59
N SER A 197 33.10 4.64 6.88
CA SER A 197 33.52 6.01 6.51
C SER A 197 34.88 6.36 7.13
N GLY A 198 35.08 6.07 8.41
CA GLY A 198 36.34 6.29 9.12
C GLY A 198 37.49 5.45 8.56
N THR A 199 37.22 4.18 8.22
CA THR A 199 38.22 3.29 7.62
C THR A 199 38.67 3.79 6.25
N LEU A 200 37.73 4.23 5.41
CA LEU A 200 38.03 4.82 4.11
C LEU A 200 38.84 6.13 4.24
N LEU A 201 38.49 6.99 5.20
CA LEU A 201 39.22 8.22 5.48
C LEU A 201 40.66 7.95 5.95
N TYR A 202 40.85 6.97 6.84
CA TYR A 202 42.17 6.58 7.32
C TYR A 202 43.04 5.99 6.21
N LEU A 203 42.47 5.10 5.38
CA LEU A 203 43.18 4.53 4.23
C LEU A 203 43.54 5.60 3.20
N ASN A 204 42.64 6.55 2.94
CA ASN A 204 42.90 7.65 2.01
C ASN A 204 43.97 8.62 2.54
N ARG A 205 43.98 8.90 3.85
CA ARG A 205 45.02 9.71 4.50
C ARG A 205 46.38 9.01 4.46
N LYS A 206 46.44 7.72 4.79
CA LYS A 206 47.67 6.91 4.75
C LYS A 206 48.22 6.78 3.32
N ARG A 207 47.35 6.69 2.31
CA ARG A 207 47.75 6.71 0.90
C ARG A 207 48.40 8.04 0.50
N LYS A 208 47.86 9.18 0.95
CA LYS A 208 48.43 10.51 0.71
C LYS A 208 49.76 10.75 1.44
N GLU A 209 49.99 10.09 2.58
CA GLU A 209 51.27 10.15 3.30
C GLU A 209 52.35 9.28 2.65
N ASN A 210 51.98 8.22 1.92
CA ASN A 210 52.91 7.34 1.18
C ASN A 210 53.24 7.83 -0.25
N GLU A 211 52.54 8.84 -0.76
CA GLU A 211 52.77 9.47 -2.07
C GLU A 211 53.61 10.76 -1.99
N LYS A 212 54.17 11.09 -0.81
CA LYS A 212 55.16 12.17 -0.60
C LYS A 212 56.52 11.59 -0.25
#